data_AF-A0A7V0JV19-F1
#
_entry.id   AF-A0A7V0JV19-F1
#
_cell.length_a   1.000
_cell.length_b   1.000
_cell.length_c   1.000
_cell.angle_alpha   90.00
_cell.angle_beta   90.00
_cell.angle_gamma   90.00
#
_symmetry.space_group_name_H-M   'P 1'
#
loop_
_entity.id
_entity.type
_entity.pdbx_description
1 polymer ?
#
loop_
_entity_poly.entity_id
_entity_poly.type
_entity_poly.pdbx_seq_one_letter_code
_entity_poly.pdbx_strand_id
1 'polypeptide(L)' 'MKLLIDVGVGRSVEEFLKAAGHEVISVRELDPRMKDVDILDLATREGCLVITMDKDFGELVFRSGHKHEGCCCCD' A
#
# COMPACT_ATOMS: atom_id res chain seq x y z
N MET A 1 -11.01 -6.23 -4.02
CA MET A 1 -9.56 -5.95 -4.18
C MET A 1 -8.91 -6.00 -2.81
N LYS A 2 -7.72 -6.59 -2.73
CA LYS A 2 -6.94 -6.69 -1.49
C LYS A 2 -5.97 -5.51 -1.42
N LEU A 3 -5.97 -4.80 -0.31
CA LEU A 3 -5.18 -3.60 -0.06
C LEU A 3 -4.32 -3.83 1.17
N LEU A 4 -3.06 -3.42 1.10
CA LEU A 4 -2.14 -3.44 2.21
C LEU A 4 -1.82 -2.01 2.63
N ILE A 5 -2.15 -1.66 3.86
CA ILE A 5 -2.12 -0.29 4.36
C ILE A 5 -0.93 -0.14 5.29
N ASP A 6 -0.02 0.75 4.90
CA ASP A 6 1.16 1.07 5.67
C ASP A 6 0.81 1.80 6.98
N VAL A 7 1.71 1.73 7.96
CA VAL A 7 1.56 2.30 9.30
C VAL A 7 1.33 3.82 9.24
N GLY A 8 1.92 4.51 8.26
CA GLY A 8 1.75 5.95 8.06
C GLY A 8 0.33 6.38 7.65
N VAL A 9 -0.49 5.45 7.16
CA VAL A 9 -1.86 5.75 6.75
C VAL A 9 -2.79 5.81 7.97
N GLY A 10 -3.71 6.78 7.97
CA GLY A 10 -4.67 6.96 9.05
C GLY A 10 -5.79 5.92 9.05
N ARG A 11 -6.27 5.56 10.25
CA ARG A 11 -7.38 4.60 10.44
C ARG A 11 -8.67 4.97 9.71
N SER A 12 -8.94 6.26 9.50
CA SER A 12 -10.11 6.72 8.74
C SER A 12 -10.09 6.23 7.28
N VAL A 13 -8.90 6.11 6.68
CA VAL A 13 -8.73 5.57 5.32
C VAL A 13 -8.96 4.07 5.32
N GLU A 14 -8.43 3.35 6.31
CA GLU A 14 -8.68 1.90 6.48
C GLU A 14 -10.18 1.60 6.61
N GLU A 15 -10.89 2.34 7.46
CA GLU A 15 -12.34 2.20 7.67
C GLU A 15 -13.13 2.52 6.39
N PHE A 16 -12.77 3.59 5.69
CA PHE A 16 -13.41 3.95 4.43
C PHE A 16 -13.25 2.84 3.37
N LEU A 17 -12.05 2.28 3.23
CA LEU A 17 -11.78 1.22 2.26
C LEU A 17 -12.48 -0.09 2.64
N LYS A 18 -12.51 -0.44 3.93
CA LYS A 18 -13.30 -1.57 4.44
C LYS A 18 -14.79 -1.38 4.15
N ALA A 19 -15.33 -0.19 4.41
CA ALA A 19 -16.74 0.16 4.15
C ALA A 19 -17.09 0.14 2.65
N ALA A 20 -16.13 0.46 1.78
CA ALA A 20 -16.27 0.33 0.33
C ALA A 20 -16.21 -1.12 -0.17
N GLY A 21 -16.02 -2.11 0.72
CA GLY A 21 -16.00 -3.54 0.37
C GLY A 21 -14.64 -4.05 -0.07
N HIS A 22 -13.55 -3.31 0.21
CA HIS A 22 -12.19 -3.80 -0.01
C HIS A 22 -11.70 -4.67 1.15
N GLU A 23 -10.87 -5.66 0.82
CA GLU A 23 -10.17 -6.44 1.84
C GLU A 23 -8.91 -5.68 2.24
N VAL A 24 -8.80 -5.31 3.50
CA VAL A 24 -7.74 -4.42 4.01
C VAL A 24 -6.86 -5.18 4.98
N ILE A 25 -5.57 -5.26 4.66
CA ILE A 25 -4.49 -5.74 5.52
C ILE A 25 -3.77 -4.52 6.10
N SER A 26 -3.75 -4.37 7.42
CA SER A 26 -3.06 -3.26 8.07
C SER A 26 -1.66 -3.69 8.52
N VAL A 27 -0.61 -3.05 8.00
CA VAL A 27 0.78 -3.28 8.45
C VAL A 27 0.90 -2.96 9.94
N ARG A 28 0.19 -1.93 10.40
CA ARG A 28 0.13 -1.55 11.81
C ARG A 28 -0.37 -2.68 12.71
N GLU A 29 -1.31 -3.50 12.22
CA GLU A 29 -1.85 -4.66 12.95
C GLU A 29 -0.96 -5.90 12.81
N LEU A 30 -0.27 -6.07 11.68
CA LEU A 30 0.63 -7.19 11.43
C LEU A 30 1.97 -7.04 12.16
N ASP A 31 2.70 -5.97 11.82
CA ASP A 31 3.95 -5.59 12.45
C ASP A 31 4.22 -4.10 12.14
N PRO A 32 4.04 -3.19 13.12
CA PRO A 32 4.25 -1.76 12.90
C PRO A 32 5.71 -1.37 12.63
N ARG A 33 6.65 -2.33 12.72
CA ARG A 33 8.08 -2.15 12.41
C ARG A 33 8.49 -2.90 11.14
N MET A 34 7.53 -3.41 10.38
CA MET A 34 7.77 -4.06 9.10
C MET A 34 8.53 -3.10 8.18
N LYS A 35 9.59 -3.58 7.53
CA LYS A 35 10.38 -2.77 6.61
C LYS A 35 9.68 -2.68 5.26
N ASP A 36 9.97 -1.63 4.50
CA ASP A 36 9.42 -1.41 3.18
C ASP A 36 9.59 -2.61 2.24
N VAL A 37 10.74 -3.29 2.33
CA VAL A 37 11.02 -4.51 1.54
C VAL A 37 10.07 -5.65 1.89
N ASP A 38 9.78 -5.84 3.18
CA ASP A 38 8.91 -6.89 3.68
C ASP A 38 7.43 -6.58 3.34
N ILE A 39 7.06 -5.30 3.36
CA ILE A 39 5.76 -4.79 2.92
C ILE A 39 5.53 -5.11 1.44
N LEU A 40 6.53 -4.86 0.59
CA LEU A 40 6.46 -5.13 -0.86
C LEU A 40 6.46 -6.64 -1.17
N ASP A 41 7.26 -7.42 -0.46
CA ASP A 41 7.27 -8.89 -0.59
C ASP A 41 5.92 -9.48 -0.18
N LEU A 42 5.36 -9.00 0.93
CA LEU A 42 4.02 -9.37 1.38
C LEU A 42 2.96 -8.98 0.34
N ALA A 43 3.04 -7.78 -0.20
CA ALA A 43 2.12 -7.32 -1.23
C ALA A 43 2.16 -8.17 -2.50
N THR A 44 3.36 -8.53 -2.94
CA THR A 44 3.59 -9.40 -4.09
C THR A 44 3.07 -10.81 -3.84
N ARG A 45 3.35 -11.37 -2.66
CA ARG A 45 2.92 -12.73 -2.28
C ARG A 45 1.40 -12.83 -2.15
N GLU A 46 0.78 -11.82 -1.57
CA GLU A 46 -0.67 -11.79 -1.31
C GLU A 46 -1.47 -11.23 -2.50
N GLY A 47 -0.80 -10.73 -3.54
CA GLY A 47 -1.42 -10.10 -4.70
C GLY A 47 -2.24 -8.85 -4.34
N CYS A 48 -1.77 -8.05 -3.38
CA CYS A 48 -2.45 -6.85 -2.90
C CYS A 48 -1.72 -5.57 -3.27
N LEU A 49 -2.48 -4.47 -3.32
CA LEU A 49 -1.95 -3.14 -3.64
C LEU A 49 -1.56 -2.41 -2.34
N VAL A 50 -0.34 -1.89 -2.29
CA VAL A 50 0.17 -1.14 -1.14
C VAL A 50 -0.34 0.31 -1.18
N ILE A 51 -0.90 0.77 -0.08
CA ILE A 51 -1.23 2.18 0.15
C ILE A 51 -0.32 2.68 1.27
N THR A 52 0.45 3.71 0.96
CA THR A 52 1.37 4.38 1.88
C THR A 52 1.31 5.90 1.67
N MET A 53 1.65 6.63 2.72
CA MET A 53 1.80 8.09 2.71
C MET A 53 3.27 8.51 2.63
N ASP A 54 4.20 7.57 2.60
CA ASP A 54 5.62 7.84 2.49
C ASP A 54 5.98 8.24 1.05
N LYS A 55 6.63 9.39 0.92
CA LYS A 55 7.03 9.95 -0.39
C LYS A 55 8.19 9.18 -1.00
N ASP A 56 8.99 8.50 -0.19
CA ASP A 56 10.15 7.74 -0.66
C ASP A 56 9.73 6.35 -1.19
N PHE A 57 8.52 5.90 -0.86
CA PHE A 57 7.97 4.61 -1.32
C PHE A 57 7.65 4.59 -2.82
N GLY A 58 7.32 5.74 -3.41
CA GLY A 58 7.04 5.86 -4.84
C GLY A 58 8.23 5.45 -5.72
N GLU A 59 9.46 5.62 -5.21
CA GLU A 59 10.69 5.23 -5.92
C GLU A 59 10.89 3.70 -5.93
N LEU A 60 10.41 2.99 -4.88
CA LEU A 60 10.46 1.53 -4.79
C LEU A 60 9.44 0.84 -5.70
N VAL A 61 8.23 1.38 -5.81
CA VAL A 61 7.18 0.83 -6.68
C VAL A 61 7.54 1.02 -8.16
N PHE A 62 8.23 2.12 -8.52
CA PHE A 62 8.64 2.40 -9.89
C PHE A 62 9.73 1.45 -10.42
N ARG A 63 10.50 0.79 -9.54
CA ARG A 63 11.58 -0.13 -9.95
C ARG A 63 11.14 -1.58 -10.15
N SER A 64 9.91 -1.93 -9.79
CA SER A 64 9.37 -3.29 -9.91
C SER A 64 8.65 -3.53 -11.24
N GLY A 65 9.14 -3.00 -12.35
CA GLY A 65 8.97 -3.51 -13.73
C GLY A 65 7.56 -3.82 -14.29
N HIS A 66 6.49 -3.57 -13.55
CA HIS A 66 5.13 -3.85 -13.98
C HIS A 66 4.53 -2.56 -14.53
N LYS A 67 4.10 -2.61 -15.79
CA LYS A 67 3.42 -1.52 -16.50
C LYS A 67 2.31 -0.93 -15.63
N HIS A 68 2.37 0.37 -15.38
CA HIS A 68 1.23 1.15 -14.90
C HIS A 68 0.86 2.19 -15.96
N GLU A 69 -0.39 2.14 -16.42
CA GLU A 69 -0.99 3.18 -17.26
C GLU A 69 -1.48 4.32 -16.36
N GLY A 70 -0.86 5.50 -16.51
CA GLY A 70 -1.40 6.78 -16.04
C GLY A 70 -0.83 7.31 -14.73
N CYS A 71 0.08 8.29 -14.85
CA CYS A 71 0.40 9.24 -13.78
C CYS A 71 -0.22 10.58 -14.20
N CYS A 72 -1.15 11.12 -13.40
CA CYS A 72 -1.71 12.44 -13.64
C CYS A 72 -1.11 13.41 -12.61
N CYS A 73 -0.15 14.22 -13.06
CA CYS A 73 0.28 15.41 -12.35
C CYS A 73 -0.76 16.50 -12.59
N CYS A 74 -1.33 17.06 -11.52
CA CYS A 74 -1.93 18.39 -11.57
C CYS A 74 -1.02 19.31 -10.77
N ASP A 75 -0.52 20.34 -11.47
CA ASP A 75 0.06 21.58 -10.92
C ASP A 75 -0.91 22.26 -9.94
#